data_AF-A0A6P6F5M1-F1
#
_entry.id   AF-A0A6P6F5M1-F1
#
_cell.length_a   1.000
_cell.length_b   1.000
_cell.length_c   1.000
_cell.angle_alpha   90.00
_cell.angle_beta   90.00
_cell.angle_gamma   90.00
#
_symmetry.space_group_name_H-M   'P 1'
#
loop_
_entity.id
_entity.type
_entity.pdbx_description
1 polymer ?
#
loop_
_entity_poly.entity_id
_entity_poly.type
_entity_poly.pdbx_seq_one_letter_code
_entity_poly.pdbx_strand_id
1 'polypeptide(L)'
;MATAVSGPGAGSRDILWRVLGWRIVASIVWSVVLLPVCTTVFIIFSSIDLFHPIQWLSDSVNDLYSSYVIFYLLLLSVVVIIISVFNVEFYAVVPSIPCSRLALIGKILHPQQLMHSLVHATMGMVMAWCAAVMTKGQYSFLVVPCSSSESLDRPAAQTCLNEYHLFFLLAGAFMGYSYSLLYFINNMNYLQFPIIQQYKFLRFRRSLLLIVKHSCMESLFLVRNFCIVYYFLGKRFELIHDIEAVLMVQMRTFMKGDFQDASENDKNDGMCAHVFPVQLPFVEESDECLPKVLNSNPPLIIKFLALQDLMLLAQYSSSRRQEVFSLSQPGGHPHNWTAISRECLNLLNDMTQRLVLYQEAAATNGRVSSSYSMEPKKLDSPAKTPDGSSPFGTPFGSSVVKRVAGIFDGNTCYGLPQSPQLIRRAPRLWTSVSGQQMSEFSNPSPYTSFNNAEGKTVRQPSVIHSWIQHKREQIKNFLSKRVLIMYFFNKHPEASIQAVFSDAQMHIWALEGLSHLVAASFTEDSFGVVQTTLPAILNTLLTLQEAVDKYFKLPHASSKPPRISGSLVDTSYKTLRFAFRASLKTAIYRITTTFGEHLNAVQASAEHQKRLQQFLEFKE
;
A
#
# COMPACT_ATOMS: atom_id res chain seq x y z
N MET A 1 -20.58 18.94 28.74
CA MET A 1 -19.86 17.69 28.41
C MET A 1 -20.38 17.23 27.06
N ALA A 2 -19.63 17.43 25.98
CA ALA A 2 -20.10 17.22 24.62
C ALA A 2 -19.40 16.00 24.01
N THR A 3 -20.18 14.97 23.66
CA THR A 3 -19.70 13.80 22.94
C THR A 3 -19.48 14.16 21.47
N ALA A 4 -18.22 14.18 21.04
CA ALA A 4 -17.89 14.31 19.63
C ALA A 4 -18.31 13.03 18.90
N VAL A 5 -19.26 13.12 17.98
CA VAL A 5 -19.67 11.98 17.15
C VAL A 5 -18.52 11.64 16.21
N SER A 6 -17.84 10.53 16.51
CA SER A 6 -16.74 9.97 15.74
C SER A 6 -17.24 9.50 14.37
N GLY A 7 -16.83 10.21 13.31
CA GLY A 7 -17.08 9.75 11.94
C GLY A 7 -16.39 8.41 11.65
N PRO A 8 -16.81 7.65 10.61
CA PRO A 8 -16.38 6.26 10.37
C PRO A 8 -14.88 6.05 10.05
N GLY A 9 -14.07 7.12 10.02
CA GLY A 9 -12.61 7.06 9.94
C GLY A 9 -11.86 7.33 11.26
N ALA A 10 -12.57 7.61 12.37
CA ALA A 10 -11.96 7.99 13.65
C ALA A 10 -11.32 6.79 14.38
N GLY A 11 -12.12 5.79 14.78
CA GLY A 11 -11.60 4.61 15.52
C GLY A 11 -10.47 3.88 14.79
N SER A 12 -10.50 3.85 13.45
CA SER A 12 -9.40 3.34 12.63
C SER A 12 -8.08 4.12 12.86
N ARG A 13 -8.13 5.45 12.97
CA ARG A 13 -6.96 6.27 13.31
C ARG A 13 -6.55 6.09 14.77
N ASP A 14 -7.50 5.89 15.67
CA ASP A 14 -7.23 5.72 17.10
C ASP A 14 -6.54 4.37 17.38
N ILE A 15 -6.97 3.28 16.74
CA ILE A 15 -6.26 1.98 16.73
C ILE A 15 -4.84 2.15 16.17
N LEU A 16 -4.67 2.89 15.07
CA LEU A 16 -3.36 3.16 14.48
C LEU A 16 -2.42 3.87 15.46
N TRP A 17 -2.90 4.91 16.14
CA TRP A 17 -2.13 5.64 17.16
C TRP A 17 -1.87 4.81 18.42
N ARG A 18 -2.81 3.96 18.86
CA ARG A 18 -2.60 3.02 19.98
C ARG A 18 -1.47 2.03 19.70
N VAL A 19 -1.29 1.57 18.45
CA VAL A 19 -0.34 0.49 18.11
C VAL A 19 1.01 1.00 17.61
N LEU A 20 1.02 2.03 16.74
CA LEU A 20 2.24 2.59 16.16
C LEU A 20 2.68 3.90 16.82
N GLY A 21 1.77 4.66 17.44
CA GLY A 21 2.06 5.99 17.97
C GLY A 21 3.20 6.00 19.00
N TRP A 22 3.19 5.07 19.96
CA TRP A 22 4.29 4.94 20.92
C TRP A 22 5.63 4.58 20.25
N ARG A 23 5.62 3.73 19.21
CA ARG A 23 6.84 3.33 18.47
C ARG A 23 7.42 4.52 17.68
N ILE A 24 6.55 5.30 17.05
CA ILE A 24 6.89 6.54 16.34
C ILE A 24 7.48 7.57 17.32
N VAL A 25 6.80 7.83 18.44
CA VAL A 25 7.27 8.77 19.47
C VAL A 25 8.61 8.32 20.07
N ALA A 26 8.78 7.03 20.36
CA ALA A 26 10.05 6.49 20.87
C ALA A 26 11.21 6.68 19.87
N SER A 27 10.99 6.40 18.58
CA SER A 27 11.98 6.63 17.52
C SER A 27 12.37 8.11 17.42
N ILE A 28 11.39 9.03 17.41
CA ILE A 28 11.64 10.48 17.40
C ILE A 28 12.46 10.93 18.62
N VAL A 29 12.12 10.41 19.81
CA VAL A 29 12.87 10.70 21.05
C VAL A 29 14.31 10.19 20.95
N TRP A 30 14.55 8.97 20.46
CA TRP A 30 15.91 8.45 20.26
C TRP A 30 16.71 9.26 19.24
N SER A 31 16.12 9.69 18.13
CA SER A 31 16.79 10.56 17.14
C SER A 31 17.15 11.94 17.72
N VAL A 32 16.28 12.53 18.55
CA VAL A 32 16.60 13.79 19.27
C VAL A 32 17.65 13.59 20.37
N VAL A 33 17.64 12.45 21.07
CA VAL A 33 18.67 12.12 22.09
C VAL A 33 20.03 11.81 21.46
N LEU A 34 20.06 11.25 20.24
CA LEU A 34 21.28 10.99 19.47
C LEU A 34 21.88 12.28 18.87
N LEU A 35 21.06 13.34 18.70
CA LEU A 35 21.47 14.60 18.07
C LEU A 35 22.71 15.25 18.73
N PRO A 36 22.76 15.50 20.06
CA PRO A 36 23.95 15.99 20.75
C PRO A 36 25.21 15.13 20.58
N VAL A 37 25.06 13.80 20.47
CA VAL A 37 26.18 12.88 20.32
C VAL A 37 26.86 13.07 18.96
N CYS A 38 26.09 13.18 17.88
CA CYS A 38 26.66 13.38 16.56
C CYS A 38 27.10 14.82 16.31
N THR A 39 26.51 15.85 16.94
CA THR A 39 27.06 17.21 16.89
C THR A 39 28.36 17.34 17.67
N THR A 40 28.52 16.57 18.76
CA THR A 40 29.80 16.42 19.47
C THR A 40 30.87 15.85 18.55
N VAL A 41 30.55 14.75 17.85
CA VAL A 41 31.44 14.18 16.82
C VAL A 41 31.73 15.22 15.72
N PHE A 42 30.72 15.92 15.20
CA PHE A 42 30.90 16.91 14.14
C PHE A 42 31.84 18.05 14.54
N ILE A 43 31.62 18.70 15.70
CA ILE A 43 32.46 19.82 16.18
C ILE A 43 33.91 19.37 16.37
N ILE A 44 34.13 18.18 16.93
CA ILE A 44 35.46 17.59 17.07
C ILE A 44 36.10 17.37 15.70
N PHE A 45 35.39 16.79 14.72
CA PHE A 45 35.92 16.54 13.39
C PHE A 45 36.10 17.81 12.52
N SER A 46 35.28 18.85 12.70
CA SER A 46 35.38 20.10 11.94
C SER A 46 36.50 21.04 12.40
N SER A 47 37.11 20.74 13.55
CA SER A 47 38.14 21.58 14.21
C SER A 47 39.50 20.89 14.35
N ILE A 48 39.72 19.75 13.68
CA ILE A 48 40.93 18.92 13.81
C ILE A 48 42.22 19.74 13.68
N ASP A 49 42.99 19.78 14.77
CA ASP A 49 44.40 20.13 14.77
C ASP A 49 45.23 18.91 15.21
N LEU A 50 45.99 18.35 14.27
CA LEU A 50 46.85 17.19 14.49
C LEU A 50 48.14 17.51 15.27
N PHE A 51 48.52 18.78 15.35
CA PHE A 51 49.74 19.25 16.03
C PHE A 51 49.46 19.72 17.47
N HIS A 52 48.22 20.12 17.77
CA HIS A 52 47.81 20.60 19.10
C HIS A 52 46.60 19.85 19.69
N PRO A 53 46.67 18.51 19.85
CA PRO A 53 45.49 17.67 20.12
C PRO A 53 44.79 17.94 21.46
N ILE A 54 45.51 18.41 22.48
CA ILE A 54 44.92 18.78 23.78
C ILE A 54 44.14 20.09 23.67
N GLN A 55 44.68 21.06 22.92
CA GLN A 55 44.04 22.36 22.68
C GLN A 55 42.79 22.19 21.81
N TRP A 56 42.91 21.44 20.70
CA TRP A 56 41.79 21.04 19.85
C TRP A 56 40.62 20.43 20.63
N LEU A 57 40.90 19.45 21.51
CA LEU A 57 39.84 18.81 22.30
C LEU A 57 39.26 19.75 23.37
N SER A 58 40.08 20.57 24.01
CA SER A 58 39.63 21.62 24.94
C SER A 58 38.66 22.59 24.26
N ASP A 59 39.05 23.13 23.10
CA ASP A 59 38.26 24.13 22.39
C ASP A 59 36.99 23.54 21.78
N SER A 60 37.05 22.29 21.30
CA SER A 60 35.87 21.51 20.90
C SER A 60 34.85 21.36 22.05
N VAL A 61 35.33 21.10 23.27
CA VAL A 61 34.47 20.94 24.45
C VAL A 61 33.92 22.29 24.90
N ASN A 62 34.72 23.36 24.88
CA ASN A 62 34.26 24.71 25.18
C ASN A 62 33.17 25.19 24.20
N ASP A 63 33.31 24.89 22.92
CA ASP A 63 32.30 25.22 21.89
C ASP A 63 30.97 24.50 22.12
N LEU A 64 30.99 23.24 22.57
CA LEU A 64 29.77 22.47 22.83
C LEU A 64 28.88 23.08 23.94
N TYR A 65 29.47 23.77 24.91
CA TYR A 65 28.75 24.50 25.95
C TYR A 65 28.36 25.94 25.54
N SER A 66 28.75 26.39 24.35
CA SER A 66 28.46 27.75 23.90
C SER A 66 26.99 27.92 23.51
N SER A 67 26.42 29.08 23.83
CA SER A 67 24.99 29.37 23.67
C SER A 67 24.52 29.28 22.21
N TYR A 68 25.40 29.52 21.23
CA TYR A 68 25.07 29.35 19.82
C TYR A 68 24.93 27.86 19.43
N VAL A 69 25.79 26.96 19.95
CA VAL A 69 25.65 25.51 19.69
C VAL A 69 24.37 24.97 20.31
N ILE A 70 24.03 25.41 21.53
CA ILE A 70 22.78 25.05 22.20
C ILE A 70 21.56 25.54 21.38
N PHE A 71 21.60 26.77 20.84
CA PHE A 71 20.56 27.28 19.95
C PHE A 71 20.43 26.46 18.65
N TYR A 72 21.53 26.15 17.97
CA TYR A 72 21.50 25.33 16.76
C TYR A 72 21.07 23.88 17.03
N LEU A 73 21.39 23.31 18.20
CA LEU A 73 20.87 22.01 18.65
C LEU A 73 19.35 22.01 18.80
N LEU A 74 18.76 23.08 19.36
CA LEU A 74 17.31 23.24 19.46
C LEU A 74 16.65 23.44 18.07
N LEU A 75 17.29 24.19 17.17
CA LEU A 75 16.79 24.32 15.79
C LEU A 75 16.87 22.99 15.03
N LEU A 76 17.96 22.24 15.18
CA LEU A 76 18.15 20.93 14.58
C LEU A 76 17.17 19.88 15.14
N SER A 77 16.80 19.92 16.42
CA SER A 77 15.80 19.00 16.97
C SER A 77 14.40 19.26 16.40
N VAL A 78 14.03 20.53 16.19
CA VAL A 78 12.80 20.91 15.48
C VAL A 78 12.83 20.41 14.03
N VAL A 79 13.95 20.55 13.33
CA VAL A 79 14.14 20.02 11.96
C VAL A 79 13.97 18.50 11.92
N VAL A 80 14.57 17.76 12.86
CA VAL A 80 14.39 16.30 12.99
C VAL A 80 12.92 15.95 13.22
N ILE A 81 12.24 16.60 14.18
CA ILE A 81 10.81 16.33 14.47
C ILE A 81 9.93 16.56 13.23
N ILE A 82 10.16 17.63 12.46
CA ILE A 82 9.42 17.89 11.21
C ILE A 82 9.66 16.77 10.20
N ILE A 83 10.94 16.39 9.98
CA ILE A 83 11.32 15.30 9.07
C ILE A 83 10.62 13.99 9.44
N SER A 84 10.67 13.60 10.72
CA SER A 84 10.08 12.33 11.17
C SER A 84 8.55 12.34 11.03
N VAL A 85 7.89 13.47 11.29
CA VAL A 85 6.43 13.62 11.10
C VAL A 85 6.04 13.46 9.63
N PHE A 86 6.78 14.08 8.69
CA PHE A 86 6.52 13.90 7.25
C PHE A 86 6.82 12.48 6.77
N ASN A 87 7.91 11.84 7.24
CA ASN A 87 8.24 10.45 6.90
C ASN A 87 7.07 9.49 7.25
N VAL A 88 6.48 9.65 8.44
CA VAL A 88 5.40 8.79 8.98
C VAL A 88 4.14 8.78 8.12
N GLU A 89 3.78 9.90 7.49
CA GLU A 89 2.58 9.98 6.63
C GLU A 89 2.67 9.02 5.41
N PHE A 90 3.89 8.70 4.97
CA PHE A 90 4.14 7.85 3.81
C PHE A 90 4.42 6.37 4.15
N TYR A 91 4.36 5.97 5.42
CA TYR A 91 4.58 4.59 5.84
C TYR A 91 3.52 3.62 5.27
N ALA A 92 3.99 2.51 4.66
CA ALA A 92 3.15 1.54 3.96
C ALA A 92 3.53 0.10 4.32
N VAL A 93 2.53 -0.78 4.49
CA VAL A 93 2.74 -2.22 4.79
C VAL A 93 2.87 -3.12 3.55
N VAL A 94 2.90 -2.52 2.35
CA VAL A 94 3.13 -3.21 1.08
C VAL A 94 4.19 -2.41 0.30
N PRO A 95 5.29 -3.03 -0.17
CA PRO A 95 6.34 -2.32 -0.90
C PRO A 95 5.86 -1.96 -2.31
N SER A 96 6.10 -0.71 -2.71
CA SER A 96 5.65 -0.18 -4.00
C SER A 96 6.66 -0.50 -5.12
N ILE A 97 6.40 -1.59 -5.85
CA ILE A 97 7.32 -2.19 -6.84
C ILE A 97 7.01 -1.68 -8.26
N PRO A 98 7.88 -0.83 -8.86
CA PRO A 98 7.65 -0.26 -10.18
C PRO A 98 7.84 -1.31 -11.28
N CYS A 99 6.75 -1.69 -11.94
CA CYS A 99 6.78 -2.72 -13.00
C CYS A 99 7.48 -2.27 -14.30
N SER A 100 7.64 -0.96 -14.53
CA SER A 100 8.33 -0.38 -15.70
C SER A 100 9.06 0.92 -15.32
N ARG A 101 9.97 1.41 -16.18
CA ARG A 101 10.69 2.67 -15.92
C ARG A 101 9.75 3.87 -15.94
N LEU A 102 8.72 3.86 -16.80
CA LEU A 102 7.70 4.89 -16.79
C LEU A 102 6.88 4.89 -15.48
N ALA A 103 6.60 3.73 -14.89
CA ALA A 103 5.96 3.64 -13.58
C ALA A 103 6.85 4.19 -12.44
N LEU A 104 8.17 3.99 -12.54
CA LEU A 104 9.14 4.61 -11.62
C LEU A 104 9.15 6.15 -11.75
N ILE A 105 9.18 6.68 -12.97
CA ILE A 105 9.13 8.13 -13.23
C ILE A 105 7.79 8.72 -12.75
N GLY A 106 6.66 8.08 -13.07
CA GLY A 106 5.33 8.51 -12.64
C GLY A 106 5.12 8.45 -11.12
N LYS A 107 5.82 7.55 -10.42
CA LYS A 107 5.90 7.51 -8.96
C LYS A 107 6.64 8.75 -8.43
N ILE A 108 7.85 9.02 -8.93
CA ILE A 108 8.69 10.16 -8.51
C ILE A 108 8.00 11.51 -8.77
N LEU A 109 7.30 11.64 -9.91
CA LEU A 109 6.55 12.85 -10.28
C LEU A 109 5.16 12.95 -9.63
N HIS A 110 4.79 12.04 -8.72
CA HIS A 110 3.51 12.13 -8.00
C HIS A 110 3.49 13.38 -7.10
N PRO A 111 2.44 14.22 -7.11
CA PRO A 111 2.46 15.52 -6.45
C PRO A 111 2.79 15.45 -4.95
N GLN A 112 2.31 14.42 -4.24
CA GLN A 112 2.67 14.20 -2.83
C GLN A 112 4.17 13.89 -2.63
N GLN A 113 4.80 13.15 -3.54
CA GLN A 113 6.24 12.85 -3.48
C GLN A 113 7.09 14.06 -3.86
N LEU A 114 6.58 14.95 -4.73
CA LEU A 114 7.19 16.24 -5.00
C LEU A 114 7.12 17.17 -3.78
N MET A 115 6.00 17.21 -3.05
CA MET A 115 5.89 17.95 -1.79
C MET A 115 6.84 17.41 -0.70
N HIS A 116 6.88 16.09 -0.50
CA HIS A 116 7.86 15.45 0.39
C HIS A 116 9.30 15.79 -0.01
N SER A 117 9.63 15.76 -1.30
CA SER A 117 10.96 16.12 -1.79
C SER A 117 11.31 17.59 -1.60
N LEU A 118 10.34 18.49 -1.71
CA LEU A 118 10.52 19.91 -1.43
C LEU A 118 10.75 20.17 0.06
N VAL A 119 9.95 19.56 0.95
CA VAL A 119 10.11 19.67 2.41
C VAL A 119 11.46 19.11 2.86
N HIS A 120 11.86 17.93 2.39
CA HIS A 120 13.15 17.36 2.80
C HIS A 120 14.33 18.16 2.23
N ALA A 121 14.20 18.78 1.05
CA ALA A 121 15.21 19.71 0.53
C ALA A 121 15.34 20.99 1.37
N THR A 122 14.24 21.62 1.79
CA THR A 122 14.32 22.82 2.66
C THR A 122 14.86 22.48 4.04
N MET A 123 14.46 21.35 4.62
CA MET A 123 14.98 20.88 5.91
C MET A 123 16.48 20.52 5.83
N GLY A 124 16.92 19.87 4.73
CA GLY A 124 18.34 19.61 4.48
C GLY A 124 19.18 20.88 4.31
N MET A 125 18.62 21.92 3.67
CA MET A 125 19.25 23.24 3.56
C MET A 125 19.39 23.93 4.93
N VAL A 126 18.36 23.89 5.79
CA VAL A 126 18.44 24.42 7.16
C VAL A 126 19.46 23.63 8.00
N MET A 127 19.51 22.30 7.83
CA MET A 127 20.49 21.45 8.51
C MET A 127 21.94 21.78 8.10
N ALA A 128 22.18 22.05 6.82
CA ALA A 128 23.48 22.52 6.33
C ALA A 128 23.82 23.95 6.79
N TRP A 129 22.82 24.85 6.88
CA TRP A 129 23.02 26.20 7.40
C TRP A 129 23.50 26.18 8.85
N CYS A 130 22.84 25.38 9.71
CA CYS A 130 23.26 25.19 11.10
C CYS A 130 24.71 24.73 11.19
N ALA A 131 25.07 23.69 10.41
CA ALA A 131 26.43 23.17 10.37
C ALA A 131 27.45 24.19 9.86
N ALA A 132 27.16 24.92 8.78
CA ALA A 132 28.05 25.94 8.21
C ALA A 132 28.39 27.06 9.20
N VAL A 133 27.41 27.51 10.01
CA VAL A 133 27.67 28.48 11.08
C VAL A 133 28.45 27.84 12.24
N MET A 134 28.14 26.58 12.60
CA MET A 134 28.86 25.85 13.66
C MET A 134 30.35 25.59 13.32
N THR A 135 30.70 25.41 12.04
CA THR A 135 32.10 25.29 11.56
C THR A 135 32.91 26.59 11.75
N LYS A 136 32.26 27.75 11.96
CA LYS A 136 32.88 29.08 12.03
C LYS A 136 33.66 29.44 10.74
N GLY A 137 34.54 30.44 10.84
CA GLY A 137 35.48 30.82 9.80
C GLY A 137 34.81 31.23 8.48
N GLN A 138 35.35 30.73 7.37
CA GLN A 138 34.91 31.07 6.00
C GLN A 138 33.47 30.65 5.68
N TYR A 139 32.86 29.76 6.48
CA TYR A 139 31.50 29.25 6.25
C TYR A 139 30.41 30.03 7.02
N SER A 140 30.78 31.03 7.82
CA SER A 140 29.89 31.70 8.78
C SER A 140 28.77 32.57 8.15
N PHE A 141 29.05 33.33 7.09
CA PHE A 141 28.11 34.29 6.50
C PHE A 141 27.87 34.04 5.00
N LEU A 142 26.62 34.14 4.55
CA LEU A 142 26.24 34.07 3.13
C LEU A 142 26.79 35.24 2.29
N VAL A 143 27.07 36.38 2.93
CA VAL A 143 27.51 37.62 2.27
C VAL A 143 28.76 38.14 2.97
N VAL A 144 29.78 38.50 2.18
CA VAL A 144 31.13 38.89 2.63
C VAL A 144 31.58 40.09 1.79
N PRO A 145 32.31 41.10 2.33
CA PRO A 145 32.87 42.17 1.50
C PRO A 145 33.76 41.61 0.38
N CYS A 146 33.58 42.10 -0.84
CA CYS A 146 34.41 41.69 -1.97
C CYS A 146 35.88 42.02 -1.73
N SER A 147 36.78 41.08 -2.02
CA SER A 147 38.21 41.38 -2.16
C SER A 147 38.40 42.38 -3.31
N SER A 148 38.93 43.57 -3.01
CA SER A 148 39.09 44.65 -3.98
C SER A 148 40.14 44.32 -5.05
N SER A 149 39.69 43.80 -6.20
CA SER A 149 40.46 43.85 -7.43
C SER A 149 40.69 45.31 -7.84
N GLU A 150 41.84 45.62 -8.43
CA GLU A 150 42.28 46.97 -8.76
C GLU A 150 41.46 47.63 -9.89
N SER A 151 40.24 48.08 -9.57
CA SER A 151 39.44 48.99 -10.42
C SER A 151 39.27 50.33 -9.70
N LEU A 152 40.09 51.30 -10.11
CA LEU A 152 40.17 52.63 -9.51
C LEU A 152 38.96 53.51 -9.88
N ASP A 153 37.80 53.33 -9.24
CA ASP A 153 36.84 54.43 -9.05
C ASP A 153 35.77 54.20 -7.95
N ARG A 154 35.95 54.93 -6.84
CA ARG A 154 35.00 55.24 -5.74
C ARG A 154 34.46 54.09 -4.83
N PRO A 155 34.20 54.39 -3.54
CA PRO A 155 33.84 53.36 -2.56
C PRO A 155 32.32 53.20 -2.38
N ALA A 156 31.77 52.13 -2.95
CA ALA A 156 30.69 51.40 -2.30
C ALA A 156 31.31 50.14 -1.67
N ALA A 157 30.89 49.77 -0.45
CA ALA A 157 31.32 48.51 0.15
C ALA A 157 30.64 47.34 -0.57
N GLN A 158 31.20 46.92 -1.71
CA GLN A 158 30.57 45.93 -2.57
C GLN A 158 30.49 44.59 -1.84
N THR A 159 29.27 44.11 -1.62
CA THR A 159 28.98 42.85 -0.94
C THR A 159 28.98 41.70 -1.95
N CYS A 160 29.94 40.79 -1.81
CA CYS A 160 30.03 39.57 -2.58
C CYS A 160 29.23 38.44 -1.90
N LEU A 161 28.71 37.53 -2.72
CA LEU A 161 28.14 36.28 -2.22
C LEU A 161 29.28 35.32 -1.83
N ASN A 162 29.16 34.67 -0.69
CA ASN A 162 30.14 33.70 -0.23
C ASN A 162 29.93 32.35 -0.94
N GLU A 163 30.82 32.00 -1.87
CA GLU A 163 30.76 30.75 -2.62
C GLU A 163 30.79 29.52 -1.69
N TYR A 164 31.54 29.55 -0.60
CA TYR A 164 31.63 28.46 0.39
C TYR A 164 30.29 28.24 1.12
N HIS A 165 29.67 29.30 1.62
CA HIS A 165 28.39 29.20 2.33
C HIS A 165 27.26 28.82 1.36
N LEU A 166 27.24 29.36 0.14
CA LEU A 166 26.29 28.96 -0.90
C LEU A 166 26.42 27.46 -1.23
N PHE A 167 27.66 26.97 -1.39
CA PHE A 167 27.93 25.56 -1.67
C PHE A 167 27.32 24.66 -0.59
N PHE A 168 27.55 24.95 0.70
CA PHE A 168 26.98 24.19 1.81
C PHE A 168 25.45 24.17 1.79
N LEU A 169 24.79 25.32 1.56
CA LEU A 169 23.32 25.39 1.47
C LEU A 169 22.77 24.54 0.32
N LEU A 170 23.38 24.62 -0.87
CA LEU A 170 22.99 23.84 -2.04
C LEU A 170 23.27 22.34 -1.86
N ALA A 171 24.37 21.97 -1.20
CA ALA A 171 24.69 20.58 -0.86
C ALA A 171 23.65 20.01 0.12
N GLY A 172 23.25 20.77 1.15
CA GLY A 172 22.18 20.42 2.07
C GLY A 172 20.83 20.19 1.38
N ALA A 173 20.46 21.12 0.48
CA ALA A 173 19.24 20.99 -0.33
C ALA A 173 19.29 19.74 -1.23
N PHE A 174 20.42 19.48 -1.90
CA PHE A 174 20.63 18.32 -2.73
C PHE A 174 20.61 17.00 -1.93
N MET A 175 21.19 16.96 -0.73
CA MET A 175 21.14 15.82 0.17
C MET A 175 19.71 15.52 0.65
N GLY A 176 18.95 16.55 1.03
CA GLY A 176 17.55 16.43 1.43
C GLY A 176 16.64 15.92 0.28
N TYR A 177 16.80 16.49 -0.91
CA TYR A 177 16.13 16.00 -2.12
C TYR A 177 16.50 14.54 -2.44
N SER A 178 17.80 14.23 -2.41
CA SER A 178 18.32 12.89 -2.71
C SER A 178 17.87 11.85 -1.68
N TYR A 179 17.70 12.24 -0.41
CA TYR A 179 17.08 11.40 0.61
C TYR A 179 15.64 11.06 0.23
N SER A 180 14.79 12.06 -0.05
CA SER A 180 13.39 11.83 -0.44
C SER A 180 13.27 10.94 -1.68
N LEU A 181 14.12 11.19 -2.68
CA LEU A 181 14.17 10.37 -3.89
C LEU A 181 14.53 8.91 -3.57
N LEU A 182 15.57 8.67 -2.77
CA LEU A 182 15.98 7.32 -2.38
C LEU A 182 15.02 6.65 -1.40
N TYR A 183 14.31 7.43 -0.56
CA TYR A 183 13.28 6.98 0.36
C TYR A 183 12.19 6.23 -0.40
N PHE A 184 11.64 6.86 -1.44
CA PHE A 184 10.65 6.22 -2.30
C PHE A 184 11.25 5.17 -3.25
N ILE A 185 12.42 5.40 -3.87
CA ILE A 185 13.01 4.42 -4.82
C ILE A 185 13.35 3.09 -4.14
N ASN A 186 13.99 3.13 -2.97
CA ASN A 186 14.42 1.93 -2.25
C ASN A 186 13.30 1.31 -1.37
N ASN A 187 12.12 1.93 -1.33
CA ASN A 187 11.02 1.60 -0.40
C ASN A 187 11.45 1.64 1.09
N MET A 188 12.17 2.71 1.47
CA MET A 188 12.48 3.03 2.88
C MET A 188 11.23 3.49 3.66
N ASN A 189 10.05 3.50 3.04
CA ASN A 189 8.76 3.72 3.66
C ASN A 189 8.01 2.41 3.98
N TYR A 190 8.62 1.24 3.72
CA TYR A 190 8.01 -0.07 3.93
C TYR A 190 8.12 -0.52 5.40
N LEU A 191 7.00 -0.50 6.12
CA LEU A 191 6.91 -1.11 7.46
C LEU A 191 6.81 -2.62 7.32
N GLN A 192 7.89 -3.33 7.69
CA GLN A 192 7.95 -4.78 7.57
C GLN A 192 7.59 -5.51 8.88
N PHE A 193 6.73 -6.50 8.75
CA PHE A 193 6.52 -7.54 9.75
C PHE A 193 7.41 -8.76 9.45
N PRO A 194 8.45 -9.04 10.25
CA PRO A 194 9.33 -10.18 10.03
C PRO A 194 8.67 -11.48 10.48
N ILE A 195 8.74 -12.53 9.64
CA ILE A 195 8.21 -13.88 9.95
C ILE A 195 8.89 -14.48 11.20
N ILE A 196 10.16 -14.13 11.46
CA ILE A 196 10.92 -14.56 12.63
C ILE A 196 11.23 -13.33 13.50
N GLN A 197 10.60 -13.26 14.67
CA GLN A 197 10.89 -12.24 15.68
C GLN A 197 12.30 -12.41 16.27
N GLN A 198 12.98 -11.29 16.54
CA GLN A 198 14.33 -11.23 17.10
C GLN A 198 14.40 -10.15 18.19
N TYR A 199 15.30 -10.31 19.17
CA TYR A 199 15.49 -9.31 20.22
C TYR A 199 16.12 -8.03 19.64
N LYS A 200 15.54 -6.84 19.94
CA LYS A 200 16.02 -5.52 19.49
C LYS A 200 17.55 -5.41 19.50
N PHE A 201 18.19 -5.58 20.67
CA PHE A 201 19.64 -5.46 20.82
C PHE A 201 20.48 -6.33 19.86
N LEU A 202 20.04 -7.57 19.57
CA LEU A 202 20.76 -8.46 18.65
C LEU A 202 20.57 -8.08 17.18
N ARG A 203 19.42 -7.50 16.84
CA ARG A 203 19.15 -6.92 15.51
C ARG A 203 19.92 -5.62 15.35
N PHE A 204 19.70 -4.64 16.22
CA PHE A 204 20.41 -3.36 16.27
C PHE A 204 21.94 -3.52 16.20
N ARG A 205 22.55 -4.34 17.08
CA ARG A 205 24.01 -4.56 17.10
C ARG A 205 24.55 -5.13 15.78
N ARG A 206 23.77 -5.95 15.08
CA ARG A 206 24.13 -6.49 13.75
C ARG A 206 23.95 -5.45 12.65
N SER A 207 22.91 -4.63 12.73
CA SER A 207 22.61 -3.58 11.76
C SER A 207 23.59 -2.40 11.86
N LEU A 208 23.92 -1.92 13.07
CA LEU A 208 24.60 -0.64 13.31
C LEU A 208 25.87 -0.44 12.46
N LEU A 209 26.79 -1.40 12.44
CA LEU A 209 28.02 -1.31 11.65
C LEU A 209 27.76 -1.30 10.13
N LEU A 210 26.69 -1.97 9.68
CA LEU A 210 26.23 -1.91 8.29
C LEU A 210 25.56 -0.56 7.99
N ILE A 211 24.77 0.00 8.92
CA ILE A 211 24.15 1.32 8.79
C ILE A 211 25.23 2.37 8.60
N VAL A 212 26.23 2.43 9.49
CA VAL A 212 27.32 3.41 9.43
C VAL A 212 28.13 3.25 8.14
N LYS A 213 28.59 2.04 7.81
CA LYS A 213 29.39 1.79 6.59
C LYS A 213 28.63 2.15 5.32
N HIS A 214 27.38 1.72 5.19
CA HIS A 214 26.57 1.98 4.00
C HIS A 214 26.16 3.44 3.89
N SER A 215 25.86 4.11 5.01
CA SER A 215 25.57 5.55 5.01
C SER A 215 26.77 6.38 4.58
N CYS A 216 27.97 6.08 5.13
CA CYS A 216 29.21 6.73 4.70
C CYS A 216 29.47 6.57 3.19
N MET A 217 29.43 5.33 2.68
CA MET A 217 29.67 5.04 1.27
C MET A 217 28.68 5.74 0.33
N GLU A 218 27.39 5.79 0.69
CA GLU A 218 26.40 6.50 -0.12
C GLU A 218 26.46 8.03 0.03
N SER A 219 26.87 8.56 1.19
CA SER A 219 27.10 9.99 1.35
C SER A 219 28.26 10.46 0.48
N LEU A 220 29.41 9.77 0.51
CA LEU A 220 30.54 10.06 -0.38
C LEU A 220 30.14 9.99 -1.87
N PHE A 221 29.26 9.05 -2.24
CA PHE A 221 28.69 8.99 -3.59
C PHE A 221 27.83 10.20 -3.94
N LEU A 222 27.00 10.70 -3.01
CA LEU A 222 26.21 11.92 -3.22
C LEU A 222 27.08 13.19 -3.24
N VAL A 223 28.03 13.35 -2.32
CA VAL A 223 29.04 14.44 -2.30
C VAL A 223 29.66 14.55 -3.68
N ARG A 224 30.33 13.47 -4.14
CA ARG A 224 31.02 13.44 -5.43
C ARG A 224 30.11 13.80 -6.61
N ASN A 225 28.88 13.30 -6.63
CA ASN A 225 27.93 13.60 -7.71
C ASN A 225 27.45 15.07 -7.65
N PHE A 226 27.27 15.63 -6.45
CA PHE A 226 26.96 17.05 -6.26
C PHE A 226 28.12 17.93 -6.73
N CYS A 227 29.36 17.64 -6.32
CA CYS A 227 30.56 18.35 -6.76
C CYS A 227 30.68 18.37 -8.31
N ILE A 228 30.39 17.25 -8.98
CA ILE A 228 30.38 17.17 -10.45
C ILE A 228 29.29 18.07 -11.06
N VAL A 229 28.06 18.04 -10.51
CA VAL A 229 26.96 18.90 -11.00
C VAL A 229 27.26 20.37 -10.75
N TYR A 230 27.79 20.72 -9.58
CA TYR A 230 28.20 22.08 -9.23
C TYR A 230 29.33 22.57 -10.15
N TYR A 231 30.33 21.74 -10.46
CA TYR A 231 31.41 22.07 -11.40
C TYR A 231 30.91 22.40 -12.82
N PHE A 232 29.83 21.76 -13.29
CA PHE A 232 29.23 22.09 -14.59
C PHE A 232 28.32 23.33 -14.56
N LEU A 233 27.99 23.88 -13.38
CA LEU A 233 27.10 25.03 -13.21
C LEU A 233 27.81 26.28 -12.65
N GLY A 234 28.91 26.11 -11.92
CA GLY A 234 29.73 27.14 -11.28
C GLY A 234 31.16 27.18 -11.83
N LYS A 235 31.82 28.35 -11.74
CA LYS A 235 33.08 28.62 -12.47
C LYS A 235 34.39 28.32 -11.73
N ARG A 236 34.34 27.79 -10.51
CA ARG A 236 35.52 27.61 -9.65
C ARG A 236 35.34 26.36 -8.77
N PHE A 237 36.43 25.62 -8.60
CA PHE A 237 36.50 24.39 -7.82
C PHE A 237 37.69 24.47 -6.88
N GLU A 238 37.42 24.52 -5.58
CA GLU A 238 38.42 24.34 -4.53
C GLU A 238 38.07 23.09 -3.72
N LEU A 239 39.10 22.46 -3.14
CA LEU A 239 39.10 21.02 -2.86
C LEU A 239 38.58 20.70 -1.44
N ILE A 240 37.32 21.04 -1.16
CA ILE A 240 36.67 20.93 0.17
C ILE A 240 36.22 19.49 0.47
N HIS A 241 37.15 18.59 0.83
CA HIS A 241 36.81 17.16 0.95
C HIS A 241 36.37 16.68 2.34
N ASP A 242 37.00 17.13 3.43
CA ASP A 242 36.89 16.40 4.71
C ASP A 242 35.68 16.84 5.58
N ILE A 243 35.48 18.15 5.78
CA ILE A 243 34.39 18.68 6.62
C ILE A 243 33.01 18.33 6.02
N GLU A 244 32.87 18.45 4.70
CA GLU A 244 31.65 18.13 3.97
C GLU A 244 31.29 16.64 4.02
N ALA A 245 32.29 15.76 3.91
CA ALA A 245 32.09 14.33 4.01
C ALA A 245 31.53 13.97 5.40
N VAL A 246 32.13 14.47 6.48
CA VAL A 246 31.66 14.21 7.86
C VAL A 246 30.22 14.71 8.06
N LEU A 247 29.91 15.92 7.63
CA LEU A 247 28.55 16.47 7.69
C LEU A 247 27.54 15.61 6.92
N MET A 248 27.86 15.24 5.67
CA MET A 248 26.95 14.43 4.86
C MET A 248 26.84 12.98 5.36
N VAL A 249 27.84 12.43 6.05
CA VAL A 249 27.70 11.16 6.80
C VAL A 249 26.72 11.35 7.95
N GLN A 250 26.92 12.37 8.82
CA GLN A 250 26.06 12.67 9.97
C GLN A 250 24.59 12.83 9.56
N MET A 251 24.31 13.68 8.57
CA MET A 251 22.95 13.87 8.05
C MET A 251 22.33 12.52 7.66
N ARG A 252 23.04 11.70 6.88
CA ARG A 252 22.49 10.43 6.38
C ARG A 252 22.32 9.38 7.48
N THR A 253 23.16 9.37 8.52
CA THR A 253 22.98 8.45 9.66
C THR A 253 21.75 8.80 10.49
N PHE A 254 21.42 10.09 10.68
CA PHE A 254 20.13 10.47 11.28
C PHE A 254 18.95 10.04 10.42
N MET A 255 18.92 10.46 9.15
CA MET A 255 17.79 10.22 8.25
C MET A 255 17.51 8.71 7.99
N LYS A 256 18.47 7.82 8.29
CA LYS A 256 18.28 6.36 8.29
C LYS A 256 18.03 5.75 9.68
N GLY A 257 18.42 6.43 10.76
CA GLY A 257 18.19 6.01 12.14
C GLY A 257 16.70 5.91 12.45
N ASP A 258 15.95 6.98 12.19
CA ASP A 258 14.49 7.08 12.35
C ASP A 258 13.75 5.84 11.85
N PHE A 259 14.06 5.42 10.61
CA PHE A 259 13.40 4.29 9.95
C PHE A 259 13.80 2.94 10.55
N GLN A 260 15.07 2.76 10.94
CA GLN A 260 15.50 1.52 11.57
C GLN A 260 14.77 1.33 12.91
N ASP A 261 14.77 2.36 13.76
CA ASP A 261 14.25 2.28 15.13
C ASP A 261 12.72 2.14 15.16
N ALA A 262 12.00 2.84 14.25
CA ALA A 262 10.56 2.66 14.05
C ALA A 262 10.18 1.26 13.51
N SER A 263 11.14 0.53 12.91
CA SER A 263 10.95 -0.79 12.29
C SER A 263 11.43 -1.97 13.16
N GLU A 264 12.11 -1.72 14.30
CA GLU A 264 12.55 -2.77 15.22
C GLU A 264 11.44 -3.27 16.16
N ASN A 265 10.51 -4.02 15.55
CA ASN A 265 9.64 -4.98 16.24
C ASN A 265 10.44 -5.90 17.18
N ASP A 266 9.94 -6.10 18.39
CA ASP A 266 10.69 -6.65 19.52
C ASP A 266 10.40 -8.12 19.84
N LYS A 267 11.14 -8.64 20.83
CA LYS A 267 10.78 -9.76 21.70
C LYS A 267 10.58 -9.38 23.17
N ASN A 268 11.12 -8.25 23.66
CA ASN A 268 10.90 -7.80 25.03
C ASN A 268 9.54 -7.08 25.22
N ASP A 269 8.99 -6.43 24.20
CA ASP A 269 7.56 -6.06 24.10
C ASP A 269 6.63 -7.30 23.99
N GLY A 270 6.85 -8.34 24.82
CA GLY A 270 6.45 -9.74 24.60
C GLY A 270 4.96 -10.08 24.58
N MET A 271 4.07 -9.07 24.61
CA MET A 271 2.62 -9.22 24.48
C MET A 271 1.98 -8.18 23.52
N CYS A 272 2.77 -7.25 22.94
CA CYS A 272 2.26 -6.04 22.30
C CYS A 272 1.98 -6.18 20.79
N ALA A 273 1.38 -7.32 20.39
CA ALA A 273 0.52 -7.36 19.21
C ALA A 273 -0.86 -6.81 19.61
N HIS A 274 -1.56 -6.11 18.72
CA HIS A 274 -2.89 -5.58 19.06
C HIS A 274 -3.91 -6.73 19.11
N VAL A 275 -4.42 -7.01 20.30
CA VAL A 275 -5.43 -8.06 20.53
C VAL A 275 -6.81 -7.50 20.20
N PHE A 276 -7.37 -7.91 19.07
CA PHE A 276 -8.73 -7.54 18.68
C PHE A 276 -9.72 -8.48 19.40
N PRO A 277 -10.73 -7.99 20.14
CA PRO A 277 -11.70 -8.87 20.79
C PRO A 277 -12.45 -9.70 19.73
N VAL A 278 -12.69 -10.99 19.98
CA VAL A 278 -13.51 -11.79 19.06
C VAL A 278 -14.97 -11.39 19.23
N GLN A 279 -15.40 -11.27 20.49
CA GLN A 279 -16.70 -10.79 20.92
C GLN A 279 -16.54 -9.79 22.07
N LEU A 280 -17.40 -8.76 22.10
CA LEU A 280 -17.45 -7.78 23.19
C LEU A 280 -18.74 -7.99 24.03
N PRO A 281 -18.71 -7.68 25.34
CA PRO A 281 -19.87 -7.81 26.22
C PRO A 281 -20.96 -6.74 25.96
N PHE A 282 -20.62 -5.65 25.26
CA PHE A 282 -21.53 -4.56 24.92
C PHE A 282 -21.50 -4.26 23.42
N VAL A 283 -22.64 -3.83 22.87
CA VAL A 283 -22.86 -3.72 21.42
C VAL A 283 -22.20 -2.47 20.81
N GLU A 284 -22.05 -1.40 21.58
CA GLU A 284 -21.68 -0.07 21.05
C GLU A 284 -20.19 0.09 20.70
N GLU A 285 -19.31 -0.79 21.18
CA GLU A 285 -17.89 -0.85 20.78
C GLU A 285 -17.60 -1.94 19.72
N SER A 286 -18.63 -2.64 19.23
CA SER A 286 -18.49 -3.87 18.42
C SER A 286 -17.83 -3.70 17.05
N ASP A 287 -17.48 -2.47 16.64
CA ASP A 287 -16.73 -2.18 15.41
C ASP A 287 -15.21 -2.37 15.56
N GLU A 288 -14.67 -2.49 16.78
CA GLU A 288 -13.27 -2.90 17.01
C GLU A 288 -13.10 -4.45 17.04
N CYS A 289 -14.18 -5.24 16.96
CA CYS A 289 -14.10 -6.71 17.01
C CYS A 289 -13.42 -7.33 15.77
N LEU A 290 -12.57 -8.35 15.99
CA LEU A 290 -11.80 -9.04 14.96
C LEU A 290 -12.63 -9.48 13.73
N PRO A 291 -13.82 -10.11 13.86
CA PRO A 291 -14.60 -10.52 12.70
C PRO A 291 -15.12 -9.33 11.88
N LYS A 292 -15.47 -8.21 12.54
CA LYS A 292 -15.91 -6.98 11.86
C LYS A 292 -14.74 -6.28 11.17
N VAL A 293 -13.62 -6.09 11.87
CA VAL A 293 -12.41 -5.45 11.33
C VAL A 293 -11.88 -6.17 10.09
N LEU A 294 -11.95 -7.50 10.04
CA LEU A 294 -11.58 -8.25 8.83
C LEU A 294 -12.52 -7.97 7.64
N ASN A 295 -13.82 -7.80 7.89
CA ASN A 295 -14.86 -7.62 6.86
C ASN A 295 -15.10 -6.14 6.46
N SER A 296 -14.67 -5.15 7.26
CA SER A 296 -15.03 -3.73 7.09
C SER A 296 -14.18 -2.93 6.09
N ASN A 297 -13.26 -3.59 5.36
CA ASN A 297 -12.26 -2.96 4.48
C ASN A 297 -11.45 -1.81 5.15
N PRO A 298 -10.83 -2.06 6.32
CA PRO A 298 -10.03 -1.05 7.00
C PRO A 298 -8.71 -0.76 6.24
N PRO A 299 -7.99 0.32 6.59
CA PRO A 299 -6.64 0.57 6.08
C PRO A 299 -5.72 -0.65 6.22
N LEU A 300 -4.88 -0.89 5.21
CA LEU A 300 -4.09 -2.12 5.07
C LEU A 300 -3.27 -2.48 6.32
N ILE A 301 -2.71 -1.48 7.01
CA ILE A 301 -1.98 -1.67 8.28
C ILE A 301 -2.84 -2.33 9.36
N ILE A 302 -4.11 -1.96 9.49
CA ILE A 302 -5.04 -2.59 10.46
C ILE A 302 -5.43 -3.99 9.98
N LYS A 303 -5.64 -4.19 8.67
CA LYS A 303 -5.91 -5.54 8.12
C LYS A 303 -4.73 -6.49 8.35
N PHE A 304 -3.49 -6.00 8.26
CA PHE A 304 -2.28 -6.73 8.61
C PHE A 304 -2.25 -7.08 10.11
N LEU A 305 -2.47 -6.10 11.00
CA LEU A 305 -2.51 -6.32 12.45
C LEU A 305 -3.60 -7.34 12.86
N ALA A 306 -4.81 -7.23 12.28
CA ALA A 306 -5.91 -8.14 12.54
C ALA A 306 -5.62 -9.57 12.08
N LEU A 307 -4.99 -9.75 10.91
CA LEU A 307 -4.57 -11.07 10.44
C LEU A 307 -3.39 -11.64 11.25
N GLN A 308 -2.48 -10.81 11.72
CA GLN A 308 -1.41 -11.22 12.63
C GLN A 308 -1.98 -11.71 13.97
N ASP A 309 -2.92 -10.98 14.56
CA ASP A 309 -3.62 -11.39 15.79
C ASP A 309 -4.46 -12.66 15.56
N LEU A 310 -5.19 -12.78 14.43
CA LEU A 310 -5.90 -14.01 14.07
C LEU A 310 -4.97 -15.24 14.03
N MET A 311 -3.76 -15.11 13.48
CA MET A 311 -2.77 -16.19 13.49
C MET A 311 -2.33 -16.54 14.92
N LEU A 312 -2.02 -15.55 15.76
CA LEU A 312 -1.58 -15.75 17.15
C LEU A 312 -2.70 -16.34 18.03
N LEU A 313 -3.93 -15.86 17.86
CA LEU A 313 -5.16 -16.39 18.45
C LEU A 313 -5.30 -17.87 18.12
N ALA A 314 -5.33 -18.19 16.83
CA ALA A 314 -5.51 -19.55 16.33
C ALA A 314 -4.43 -20.50 16.83
N GLN A 315 -3.18 -20.04 16.91
CA GLN A 315 -2.07 -20.86 17.37
C GLN A 315 -2.07 -21.08 18.90
N TYR A 316 -2.25 -20.02 19.69
CA TYR A 316 -1.93 -20.04 21.13
C TYR A 316 -3.12 -19.89 22.11
N SER A 317 -4.29 -19.39 21.68
CA SER A 317 -5.34 -18.93 22.61
C SER A 317 -6.63 -19.75 22.54
N SER A 318 -6.68 -20.87 23.27
CA SER A 318 -7.86 -21.77 23.31
C SER A 318 -9.17 -21.07 23.72
N SER A 319 -9.13 -20.15 24.70
CA SER A 319 -10.31 -19.36 25.10
C SER A 319 -10.88 -18.54 23.94
N ARG A 320 -10.04 -17.78 23.24
CA ARG A 320 -10.47 -16.99 22.08
C ARG A 320 -10.89 -17.87 20.90
N ARG A 321 -10.38 -19.10 20.77
CA ARG A 321 -10.88 -20.07 19.78
C ARG A 321 -12.30 -20.55 20.10
N GLN A 322 -12.62 -20.78 21.37
CA GLN A 322 -13.98 -21.10 21.80
C GLN A 322 -14.97 -19.97 21.47
N GLU A 323 -14.55 -18.70 21.60
CA GLU A 323 -15.34 -17.55 21.12
C GLU A 323 -15.58 -17.57 19.59
N VAL A 324 -14.59 -18.01 18.79
CA VAL A 324 -14.72 -18.15 17.33
C VAL A 324 -15.68 -19.26 16.94
N PHE A 325 -15.68 -20.40 17.64
CA PHE A 325 -16.57 -21.54 17.39
C PHE A 325 -17.97 -21.36 18.02
N SER A 326 -18.17 -20.35 18.86
CA SER A 326 -19.45 -20.09 19.54
C SER A 326 -20.60 -19.75 18.59
N LEU A 327 -21.82 -20.06 19.04
CA LEU A 327 -23.06 -19.76 18.33
C LEU A 327 -23.73 -18.51 18.91
N SER A 328 -24.28 -17.66 18.04
CA SER A 328 -25.01 -16.46 18.44
C SER A 328 -26.30 -16.79 19.19
N GLN A 329 -26.69 -15.91 20.13
CA GLN A 329 -27.97 -16.00 20.83
C GLN A 329 -28.77 -14.69 20.70
N PRO A 330 -30.10 -14.75 20.48
CA PRO A 330 -30.86 -15.93 20.03
C PRO A 330 -30.64 -16.20 18.54
N GLY A 331 -30.44 -17.46 18.15
CA GLY A 331 -30.37 -17.84 16.72
C GLY A 331 -29.57 -19.12 16.42
N GLY A 332 -28.54 -19.43 17.21
CA GLY A 332 -27.72 -20.62 17.01
C GLY A 332 -26.81 -20.54 15.78
N HIS A 333 -26.45 -19.33 15.32
CA HIS A 333 -25.68 -19.15 14.09
C HIS A 333 -24.19 -18.87 14.37
N PRO A 334 -23.25 -19.54 13.70
CA PRO A 334 -21.81 -19.36 13.92
C PRO A 334 -21.26 -18.11 13.22
N HIS A 335 -21.72 -16.92 13.61
CA HIS A 335 -21.37 -15.67 12.92
C HIS A 335 -19.86 -15.36 12.98
N ASN A 336 -19.19 -15.63 14.11
CA ASN A 336 -17.76 -15.37 14.30
C ASN A 336 -16.92 -16.22 13.33
N TRP A 337 -17.09 -17.55 13.36
CA TRP A 337 -16.48 -18.47 12.39
C TRP A 337 -16.82 -18.09 10.94
N THR A 338 -18.09 -17.84 10.63
CA THR A 338 -18.53 -17.55 9.25
C THR A 338 -17.89 -16.28 8.71
N ALA A 339 -17.73 -15.24 9.53
CA ALA A 339 -17.11 -13.97 9.12
C ALA A 339 -15.59 -14.08 8.96
N ILE A 340 -14.91 -14.83 9.84
CA ILE A 340 -13.46 -15.07 9.78
C ILE A 340 -13.11 -15.98 8.59
N SER A 341 -13.74 -17.16 8.51
CA SER A 341 -13.44 -18.16 7.47
C SER A 341 -13.73 -17.64 6.06
N ARG A 342 -14.86 -16.93 5.87
CA ARG A 342 -15.19 -16.27 4.60
C ARG A 342 -14.09 -15.32 4.15
N GLU A 343 -13.62 -14.44 5.03
CA GLU A 343 -12.63 -13.45 4.63
C GLU A 343 -11.24 -14.07 4.40
N CYS A 344 -10.84 -15.06 5.19
CA CYS A 344 -9.62 -15.83 4.90
C CYS A 344 -9.71 -16.52 3.53
N LEU A 345 -10.86 -17.12 3.19
CA LEU A 345 -11.08 -17.74 1.88
C LEU A 345 -11.15 -16.70 0.74
N ASN A 346 -11.73 -15.52 0.96
CA ASN A 346 -11.72 -14.43 -0.02
C ASN A 346 -10.29 -14.04 -0.41
N LEU A 347 -9.42 -13.84 0.58
CA LEU A 347 -8.01 -13.48 0.36
C LEU A 347 -7.24 -14.58 -0.40
N LEU A 348 -7.45 -15.85 -0.03
CA LEU A 348 -6.79 -16.98 -0.70
C LEU A 348 -7.30 -17.17 -2.13
N ASN A 349 -8.57 -16.90 -2.39
CA ASN A 349 -9.15 -16.93 -3.73
C ASN A 349 -8.68 -15.74 -4.59
N ASP A 350 -8.57 -14.52 -4.06
CA ASP A 350 -7.97 -13.37 -4.76
C ASP A 350 -6.51 -13.66 -5.15
N MET A 351 -5.69 -14.16 -4.24
CA MET A 351 -4.31 -14.55 -4.54
C MET A 351 -4.25 -15.66 -5.62
N THR A 352 -5.19 -16.62 -5.59
CA THR A 352 -5.32 -17.64 -6.64
C THR A 352 -5.62 -17.01 -8.00
N GLN A 353 -6.59 -16.08 -8.07
CA GLN A 353 -6.94 -15.36 -9.30
C GLN A 353 -5.76 -14.53 -9.82
N ARG A 354 -5.05 -13.80 -8.94
CA ARG A 354 -3.83 -13.05 -9.29
C ARG A 354 -2.73 -13.94 -9.89
N LEU A 355 -2.53 -15.15 -9.34
CA LEU A 355 -1.58 -16.13 -9.89
C LEU A 355 -2.02 -16.67 -11.26
N VAL A 356 -3.30 -16.98 -11.45
CA VAL A 356 -3.84 -17.45 -12.74
C VAL A 356 -3.72 -16.37 -13.82
N LEU A 357 -4.17 -15.13 -13.54
CA LEU A 357 -4.05 -14.00 -14.45
C LEU A 357 -2.58 -13.70 -14.83
N TYR A 358 -1.65 -13.85 -13.88
CA TYR A 358 -0.21 -13.72 -14.18
C TYR A 358 0.28 -14.83 -15.14
N GLN A 359 -0.15 -16.07 -14.94
CA GLN A 359 0.21 -17.20 -15.82
C GLN A 359 -0.36 -17.02 -17.24
N GLU A 360 -1.59 -16.54 -17.37
CA GLU A 360 -2.22 -16.25 -18.67
C GLU A 360 -1.50 -15.11 -19.41
N ALA A 361 -1.16 -14.03 -18.70
CA ALA A 361 -0.36 -12.93 -19.25
C ALA A 361 1.04 -13.37 -19.71
N ALA A 362 1.65 -14.33 -18.99
CA ALA A 362 2.93 -14.94 -19.37
C ALA A 362 2.79 -15.87 -20.59
N ALA A 363 1.76 -16.72 -20.64
CA ALA A 363 1.52 -17.65 -21.75
C ALA A 363 1.15 -16.92 -23.06
N THR A 364 0.51 -15.76 -22.98
CA THR A 364 0.09 -14.96 -24.14
C THR A 364 1.14 -13.97 -24.66
N ASN A 365 2.36 -13.93 -24.08
CA ASN A 365 3.40 -12.94 -24.38
C ASN A 365 2.87 -11.49 -24.35
N GLY A 366 1.96 -11.18 -23.41
CA GLY A 366 1.35 -9.85 -23.26
C GLY A 366 0.26 -9.49 -24.28
N ARG A 367 -0.18 -10.42 -25.14
CA ARG A 367 -1.27 -10.20 -26.10
C ARG A 367 -2.64 -10.41 -25.43
N VAL A 368 -3.01 -9.47 -24.56
CA VAL A 368 -4.27 -9.46 -23.81
C VAL A 368 -5.48 -9.64 -24.73
N SER A 369 -6.30 -10.67 -24.47
CA SER A 369 -7.61 -10.84 -25.11
C SER A 369 -8.68 -10.01 -24.39
N SER A 370 -9.62 -9.44 -25.12
CA SER A 370 -10.59 -8.45 -24.60
C SER A 370 -11.97 -9.04 -24.31
N SER A 371 -12.03 -9.96 -23.35
CA SER A 371 -13.25 -10.45 -22.68
C SER A 371 -12.83 -11.06 -21.32
N TYR A 372 -13.60 -11.00 -20.24
CA TYR A 372 -15.07 -10.90 -20.13
C TYR A 372 -15.52 -9.82 -19.12
N SER A 373 -16.75 -9.34 -19.28
CA SER A 373 -17.50 -8.71 -18.17
C SER A 373 -18.21 -9.81 -17.38
N MET A 374 -18.15 -9.77 -16.05
CA MET A 374 -18.96 -10.67 -15.21
C MET A 374 -20.40 -10.16 -15.11
N GLU A 375 -21.36 -11.02 -15.44
CA GLU A 375 -22.72 -10.99 -14.87
C GLU A 375 -23.01 -12.36 -14.24
N PRO A 376 -23.74 -12.41 -13.10
CA PRO A 376 -24.04 -13.67 -12.42
C PRO A 376 -25.17 -14.42 -13.13
N LYS A 377 -24.85 -15.52 -13.82
CA LYS A 377 -25.88 -16.44 -14.35
C LYS A 377 -26.44 -17.33 -13.24
N LYS A 378 -27.75 -17.24 -13.05
CA LYS A 378 -28.55 -18.15 -12.22
C LYS A 378 -28.63 -19.54 -12.89
N LEU A 379 -28.59 -20.59 -12.08
CA LEU A 379 -28.71 -21.99 -12.51
C LEU A 379 -30.20 -22.40 -12.58
N ASP A 380 -30.60 -23.05 -13.67
CA ASP A 380 -31.83 -23.85 -13.79
C ASP A 380 -31.62 -24.96 -14.86
N SER A 381 -32.35 -26.08 -14.74
CA SER A 381 -32.01 -27.37 -15.37
C SER A 381 -32.67 -27.66 -16.75
N PRO A 382 -32.11 -28.57 -17.58
CA PRO A 382 -32.57 -28.79 -18.97
C PRO A 382 -33.63 -29.89 -19.15
N ALA A 383 -34.42 -29.79 -20.22
CA ALA A 383 -35.34 -30.84 -20.68
C ALA A 383 -35.37 -31.01 -22.22
N LYS A 384 -34.81 -32.13 -22.69
CA LYS A 384 -35.14 -32.94 -23.89
C LYS A 384 -35.64 -32.27 -25.19
N THR A 385 -34.72 -32.16 -26.17
CA THR A 385 -34.69 -32.85 -27.50
C THR A 385 -35.97 -33.42 -28.14
N PRO A 386 -36.06 -33.56 -29.50
CA PRO A 386 -35.19 -33.07 -30.59
C PRO A 386 -35.94 -32.47 -31.83
N ASP A 387 -35.24 -32.39 -32.97
CA ASP A 387 -35.71 -32.22 -34.37
C ASP A 387 -36.31 -30.86 -34.82
N GLY A 388 -36.06 -30.38 -36.04
CA GLY A 388 -35.13 -30.89 -37.06
C GLY A 388 -35.08 -30.04 -38.36
N SER A 389 -34.11 -30.34 -39.24
CA SER A 389 -33.88 -29.76 -40.59
C SER A 389 -33.36 -28.30 -40.65
N SER A 390 -32.95 -27.87 -41.85
CA SER A 390 -32.10 -26.68 -42.10
C SER A 390 -32.62 -25.80 -43.28
N PRO A 391 -31.83 -24.99 -44.03
CA PRO A 391 -31.98 -23.53 -44.02
C PRO A 391 -32.44 -22.90 -45.37
N PHE A 392 -32.19 -21.59 -45.53
CA PHE A 392 -32.45 -20.67 -46.67
C PHE A 392 -33.77 -19.88 -46.64
N GLY A 393 -33.76 -18.67 -47.26
CA GLY A 393 -34.97 -17.95 -47.67
C GLY A 393 -35.28 -16.59 -47.01
N THR A 394 -34.45 -15.56 -47.23
CA THR A 394 -34.92 -14.16 -47.30
C THR A 394 -35.14 -13.78 -48.78
N PRO A 395 -35.79 -12.65 -49.17
CA PRO A 395 -36.27 -11.49 -48.38
C PRO A 395 -37.70 -10.97 -48.74
N PHE A 396 -38.08 -9.81 -48.16
CA PHE A 396 -39.21 -8.90 -48.48
C PHE A 396 -40.67 -9.31 -48.16
N GLY A 397 -41.50 -8.36 -47.69
CA GLY A 397 -42.97 -8.48 -47.69
C GLY A 397 -43.79 -7.72 -46.62
N SER A 398 -43.93 -6.39 -46.74
CA SER A 398 -44.93 -5.51 -46.06
C SER A 398 -46.25 -6.20 -45.62
N SER A 399 -46.61 -6.32 -44.33
CA SER A 399 -47.10 -5.30 -43.37
C SER A 399 -48.54 -4.74 -43.57
N VAL A 400 -49.48 -5.19 -42.71
CA VAL A 400 -50.82 -4.62 -42.35
C VAL A 400 -51.08 -5.09 -40.89
N VAL A 401 -51.26 -4.35 -39.79
CA VAL A 401 -51.70 -2.97 -39.40
C VAL A 401 -53.23 -2.82 -39.23
N LYS A 402 -53.67 -2.36 -38.03
CA LYS A 402 -55.07 -2.07 -37.55
C LYS A 402 -55.83 -3.31 -37.00
N ARG A 403 -56.75 -3.22 -36.00
CA ARG A 403 -57.25 -2.13 -35.09
C ARG A 403 -57.87 -2.79 -33.84
N VAL A 404 -57.70 -2.27 -32.62
CA VAL A 404 -58.60 -1.36 -31.85
C VAL A 404 -59.98 -1.94 -31.44
N ALA A 405 -60.24 -1.82 -30.13
CA ALA A 405 -61.53 -1.81 -29.39
C ALA A 405 -62.34 -3.10 -29.19
N GLY A 406 -62.67 -3.34 -27.92
CA GLY A 406 -64.07 -3.54 -27.54
C GLY A 406 -64.33 -4.60 -26.46
N ILE A 407 -65.10 -4.18 -25.42
CA ILE A 407 -66.04 -5.00 -24.64
C ILE A 407 -65.40 -6.09 -23.75
N PHE A 408 -65.91 -6.50 -22.58
CA PHE A 408 -66.67 -6.00 -21.43
C PHE A 408 -66.90 -7.28 -20.56
N ASP A 409 -67.54 -7.16 -19.40
CA ASP A 409 -67.98 -8.26 -18.51
C ASP A 409 -66.87 -9.12 -17.82
N GLY A 410 -66.94 -9.37 -16.51
CA GLY A 410 -67.85 -8.76 -15.52
C GLY A 410 -67.80 -9.41 -14.13
N ASN A 411 -68.32 -8.68 -13.12
CA ASN A 411 -68.86 -9.16 -11.83
C ASN A 411 -67.89 -9.90 -10.84
N THR A 412 -68.08 -9.96 -9.51
CA THR A 412 -68.86 -9.20 -8.49
C THR A 412 -68.28 -9.65 -7.12
N CYS A 413 -67.79 -8.76 -6.23
CA CYS A 413 -68.46 -8.20 -5.03
C CYS A 413 -69.00 -9.25 -4.01
N TYR A 414 -68.94 -9.14 -2.67
CA TYR A 414 -68.74 -8.04 -1.68
C TYR A 414 -67.89 -8.57 -0.48
N GLY A 415 -67.45 -7.81 0.55
CA GLY A 415 -67.60 -6.37 0.86
C GLY A 415 -66.94 -5.93 2.19
N LEU A 416 -67.20 -4.67 2.60
CA LEU A 416 -66.83 -4.01 3.87
C LEU A 416 -68.07 -3.98 4.83
N PRO A 417 -68.16 -3.27 6.00
CA PRO A 417 -67.35 -2.17 6.60
C PRO A 417 -66.85 -2.50 8.05
N GLN A 418 -66.30 -1.64 8.93
CA GLN A 418 -66.52 -0.22 9.27
C GLN A 418 -65.26 0.51 9.85
N SER A 419 -65.40 1.83 10.05
CA SER A 419 -64.47 2.77 10.71
C SER A 419 -65.29 3.70 11.64
N PRO A 420 -64.68 4.52 12.52
CA PRO A 420 -64.62 5.95 12.17
C PRO A 420 -63.43 6.79 12.71
N GLN A 421 -62.83 7.59 11.79
CA GLN A 421 -62.62 9.06 11.87
C GLN A 421 -61.75 9.73 12.97
N LEU A 422 -60.76 10.54 12.52
CA LEU A 422 -60.62 11.98 12.90
C LEU A 422 -59.74 12.77 11.91
N ILE A 423 -59.72 14.12 11.97
CA ILE A 423 -59.56 15.00 10.79
C ILE A 423 -58.58 16.19 11.01
N ARG A 424 -57.73 16.49 9.99
CA ARG A 424 -57.34 17.85 9.48
C ARG A 424 -56.44 17.69 8.23
N ARG A 425 -56.86 18.06 7.01
CA ARG A 425 -56.95 19.39 6.37
C ARG A 425 -55.61 20.14 6.18
N ALA A 426 -55.28 20.42 4.92
CA ALA A 426 -54.24 21.37 4.46
C ALA A 426 -54.87 22.62 3.80
N PRO A 427 -54.07 23.63 3.43
CA PRO A 427 -54.32 24.36 2.17
C PRO A 427 -53.03 24.73 1.37
N ARG A 428 -53.23 25.18 0.11
CA ARG A 428 -52.24 25.86 -0.78
C ARG A 428 -52.87 27.15 -1.35
N LEU A 429 -52.08 28.24 -1.49
CA LEU A 429 -52.22 29.49 -2.31
C LEU A 429 -51.12 30.47 -1.82
N TRP A 430 -50.56 31.46 -2.54
CA TRP A 430 -50.67 31.94 -3.95
C TRP A 430 -49.29 31.75 -4.66
N THR A 431 -48.93 32.08 -5.93
CA THR A 431 -49.45 32.83 -7.11
C THR A 431 -49.36 34.37 -7.17
N SER A 432 -48.27 34.90 -7.77
CA SER A 432 -48.15 36.28 -8.33
C SER A 432 -47.35 36.29 -9.65
N VAL A 433 -47.59 37.27 -10.54
CA VAL A 433 -47.13 37.26 -11.96
C VAL A 433 -46.76 38.67 -12.46
N SER A 434 -45.66 38.80 -13.23
CA SER A 434 -45.42 39.75 -14.36
C SER A 434 -43.96 39.63 -14.84
N GLY A 435 -43.59 39.87 -16.10
CA GLY A 435 -44.37 40.18 -17.31
C GLY A 435 -43.46 40.56 -18.51
N GLN A 436 -44.05 40.72 -19.71
CA GLN A 436 -43.44 41.21 -20.97
C GLN A 436 -42.39 40.30 -21.70
N GLN A 437 -42.34 40.22 -23.03
CA GLN A 437 -43.34 40.46 -24.10
C GLN A 437 -42.89 39.81 -25.44
N MET A 438 -43.84 39.56 -26.38
CA MET A 438 -43.76 39.39 -27.87
C MET A 438 -42.40 39.10 -28.58
N SER A 439 -42.31 38.29 -29.65
CA SER A 439 -43.32 37.62 -30.52
C SER A 439 -42.62 36.54 -31.43
N GLU A 440 -43.12 35.94 -32.52
CA GLU A 440 -44.31 36.14 -33.40
C GLU A 440 -44.74 34.79 -34.09
N PHE A 441 -45.07 34.82 -35.40
CA PHE A 441 -45.55 33.73 -36.25
C PHE A 441 -44.46 33.30 -37.28
N SER A 442 -44.50 32.14 -37.96
CA SER A 442 -45.62 31.60 -38.75
C SER A 442 -45.39 30.13 -39.19
N ASN A 443 -46.43 29.50 -39.76
CA ASN A 443 -46.42 28.09 -40.19
C ASN A 443 -47.44 27.87 -41.33
N PRO A 444 -47.13 27.05 -42.36
CA PRO A 444 -48.17 26.24 -43.00
C PRO A 444 -47.74 24.80 -43.38
N SER A 445 -48.49 23.81 -42.85
CA SER A 445 -49.11 22.63 -43.51
C SER A 445 -48.68 22.18 -44.93
N PRO A 446 -48.80 20.89 -45.32
CA PRO A 446 -48.66 19.61 -44.59
C PRO A 446 -47.84 18.54 -45.39
N TYR A 447 -48.21 17.24 -45.29
CA TYR A 447 -47.67 16.03 -45.97
C TYR A 447 -46.29 15.54 -45.40
N THR A 448 -45.99 14.24 -45.15
CA THR A 448 -46.68 12.96 -45.45
C THR A 448 -46.40 11.89 -44.36
N SER A 449 -47.30 10.93 -44.18
CA SER A 449 -47.13 9.56 -43.58
C SER A 449 -46.52 9.38 -42.17
N PHE A 450 -47.33 8.80 -41.27
CA PHE A 450 -46.88 8.04 -40.09
C PHE A 450 -46.58 6.57 -40.44
N ASN A 451 -45.71 5.92 -39.67
CA ASN A 451 -45.90 4.53 -39.24
C ASN A 451 -45.11 4.24 -37.94
N ASN A 452 -45.70 3.49 -37.03
CA ASN A 452 -45.09 3.10 -35.74
C ASN A 452 -44.55 1.67 -35.80
N ALA A 453 -43.43 1.39 -35.12
CA ALA A 453 -43.07 0.06 -34.62
C ALA A 453 -42.12 0.20 -33.42
N GLU A 454 -42.30 -0.63 -32.39
CA GLU A 454 -41.40 -0.68 -31.24
C GLU A 454 -40.11 -1.45 -31.58
N GLY A 455 -38.97 -0.98 -31.09
CA GLY A 455 -37.65 -1.58 -31.33
C GLY A 455 -36.82 -1.63 -30.06
N LYS A 456 -36.41 -2.85 -29.66
CA LYS A 456 -35.59 -3.11 -28.45
C LYS A 456 -34.31 -2.26 -28.48
N THR A 457 -34.14 -1.40 -27.48
CA THR A 457 -32.94 -0.54 -27.34
C THR A 457 -31.73 -1.32 -26.83
N VAL A 458 -31.17 -2.18 -27.69
CA VAL A 458 -29.82 -2.71 -27.53
C VAL A 458 -28.85 -1.52 -27.51
N ARG A 459 -28.30 -1.20 -26.34
CA ARG A 459 -27.45 -0.03 -26.11
C ARG A 459 -26.08 -0.25 -26.78
N GLN A 460 -25.98 0.13 -28.06
CA GLN A 460 -24.75 0.13 -28.85
C GLN A 460 -23.57 0.69 -28.03
N PRO A 461 -22.41 0.01 -27.99
CA PRO A 461 -21.22 0.55 -27.35
C PRO A 461 -20.82 1.84 -28.07
N SER A 462 -20.62 2.92 -27.30
CA SER A 462 -20.52 4.26 -27.90
C SER A 462 -19.34 4.38 -28.87
N VAL A 463 -19.57 5.08 -29.99
CA VAL A 463 -18.54 5.36 -31.01
C VAL A 463 -17.34 6.07 -30.40
N ILE A 464 -17.55 6.83 -29.32
CA ILE A 464 -16.50 7.46 -28.51
C ILE A 464 -15.59 6.41 -27.87
N HIS A 465 -16.14 5.33 -27.29
CA HIS A 465 -15.33 4.27 -26.68
C HIS A 465 -14.50 3.52 -27.74
N SER A 466 -15.09 3.13 -28.88
CA SER A 466 -14.34 2.46 -29.95
C SER A 466 -13.29 3.36 -30.59
N TRP A 467 -13.57 4.66 -30.77
CA TRP A 467 -12.59 5.66 -31.22
C TRP A 467 -11.44 5.84 -30.23
N ILE A 468 -11.72 5.90 -28.92
CA ILE A 468 -10.70 5.97 -27.87
C ILE A 468 -9.80 4.73 -27.89
N GLN A 469 -10.36 3.51 -27.95
CA GLN A 469 -9.54 2.29 -28.02
C GLN A 469 -8.72 2.23 -29.32
N HIS A 470 -9.29 2.65 -30.46
CA HIS A 470 -8.56 2.73 -31.73
C HIS A 470 -7.40 3.75 -31.66
N LYS A 471 -7.63 4.93 -31.07
CA LYS A 471 -6.56 5.94 -30.85
C LYS A 471 -5.50 5.44 -29.86
N ARG A 472 -5.90 4.73 -28.80
CA ARG A 472 -4.99 4.09 -27.83
C ARG A 472 -4.08 3.07 -28.50
N GLU A 473 -4.62 2.22 -29.37
CA GLU A 473 -3.83 1.24 -30.13
C GLU A 473 -2.98 1.91 -31.23
N GLN A 474 -3.43 2.99 -31.88
CA GLN A 474 -2.58 3.80 -32.78
C GLN A 474 -1.39 4.41 -32.02
N ILE A 475 -1.61 4.99 -30.84
CA ILE A 475 -0.55 5.56 -29.99
C ILE A 475 0.42 4.47 -29.57
N LYS A 476 -0.07 3.33 -29.06
CA LYS A 476 0.73 2.15 -28.69
C LYS A 476 1.58 1.63 -29.85
N ASN A 477 1.03 1.59 -31.07
CA ASN A 477 1.74 1.19 -32.30
C ASN A 477 2.71 2.26 -32.86
N PHE A 478 2.62 3.51 -32.40
CA PHE A 478 3.61 4.56 -32.69
C PHE A 478 4.75 4.57 -31.67
N LEU A 479 4.42 4.41 -30.38
CA LEU A 479 5.38 4.30 -29.28
C LEU A 479 6.25 3.03 -29.41
N SER A 480 5.65 1.89 -29.75
CA SER A 480 6.37 0.60 -29.90
C SER A 480 7.42 0.60 -31.02
N LYS A 481 7.25 1.43 -32.05
CA LYS A 481 8.19 1.58 -33.18
C LYS A 481 9.44 2.41 -32.84
N ARG A 482 9.50 3.06 -31.67
CA ARG A 482 10.64 3.88 -31.25
C ARG A 482 11.39 3.19 -30.10
N VAL A 483 12.58 2.65 -30.38
CA VAL A 483 13.40 1.87 -29.43
C VAL A 483 13.62 2.60 -28.09
N LEU A 484 13.97 3.90 -28.15
CA LEU A 484 14.15 4.74 -26.96
C LEU A 484 12.87 4.91 -26.12
N ILE A 485 11.69 4.87 -26.73
CA ILE A 485 10.41 4.92 -26.03
C ILE A 485 10.10 3.55 -25.42
N MET A 486 10.21 2.49 -26.22
CA MET A 486 9.99 1.10 -25.77
C MET A 486 10.86 0.75 -24.56
N TYR A 487 12.10 1.27 -24.47
CA TYR A 487 12.98 1.15 -23.32
C TYR A 487 12.35 1.59 -21.97
N PHE A 488 11.49 2.62 -21.97
CA PHE A 488 10.77 3.07 -20.77
C PHE A 488 9.48 2.30 -20.48
N PHE A 489 8.80 1.83 -21.53
CA PHE A 489 7.56 1.05 -21.42
C PHE A 489 7.79 -0.44 -21.12
N ASN A 490 8.96 -0.99 -21.46
CA ASN A 490 9.31 -2.39 -21.21
C ASN A 490 9.12 -2.76 -19.73
N LYS A 491 8.25 -3.75 -19.49
CA LYS A 491 7.96 -4.28 -18.16
C LYS A 491 9.12 -5.16 -17.71
N HIS A 492 9.63 -4.97 -16.50
CA HIS A 492 10.66 -5.86 -15.96
C HIS A 492 9.98 -7.13 -15.40
N PRO A 493 10.23 -8.34 -15.94
CA PRO A 493 9.48 -9.54 -15.58
C PRO A 493 9.59 -9.85 -14.09
N GLU A 494 10.81 -9.81 -13.55
CA GLU A 494 11.09 -10.02 -12.12
C GLU A 494 10.42 -8.98 -11.20
N ALA A 495 10.25 -7.72 -11.66
CA ALA A 495 9.53 -6.72 -10.86
C ALA A 495 8.03 -7.03 -10.82
N SER A 496 7.46 -7.50 -11.95
CA SER A 496 6.06 -7.91 -12.00
C SER A 496 5.77 -9.20 -11.22
N ILE A 497 6.77 -10.09 -11.12
CA ILE A 497 6.74 -11.25 -10.23
C ILE A 497 6.73 -10.81 -8.76
N GLN A 498 7.65 -9.95 -8.35
CA GLN A 498 7.73 -9.49 -6.96
C GLN A 498 6.50 -8.66 -6.54
N ALA A 499 5.86 -7.96 -7.47
CA ALA A 499 4.60 -7.24 -7.22
C ALA A 499 3.44 -8.18 -6.83
N VAL A 500 3.28 -9.34 -7.48
CA VAL A 500 2.20 -10.31 -7.19
C VAL A 500 2.28 -10.87 -5.76
N PHE A 501 3.48 -10.95 -5.18
CA PHE A 501 3.72 -11.44 -3.82
C PHE A 501 4.05 -10.31 -2.82
N SER A 502 3.88 -9.05 -3.19
CA SER A 502 4.26 -7.90 -2.34
C SER A 502 3.47 -7.82 -1.02
N ASP A 503 2.23 -8.29 -1.05
CA ASP A 503 1.29 -8.42 0.06
C ASP A 503 1.08 -9.89 0.50
N ALA A 504 1.95 -10.83 0.09
CA ALA A 504 1.78 -12.24 0.44
C ALA A 504 1.83 -12.52 1.96
N GLN A 505 2.34 -11.60 2.79
CA GLN A 505 2.38 -11.75 4.24
C GLN A 505 0.99 -11.83 4.89
N MET A 506 0.02 -11.02 4.44
CA MET A 506 -1.37 -11.13 4.93
C MET A 506 -2.02 -12.46 4.51
N HIS A 507 -1.65 -12.99 3.34
CA HIS A 507 -2.11 -14.30 2.87
C HIS A 507 -1.50 -15.45 3.68
N ILE A 508 -0.22 -15.36 4.07
CA ILE A 508 0.43 -16.30 5.01
C ILE A 508 -0.32 -16.32 6.34
N TRP A 509 -0.65 -15.15 6.91
CA TRP A 509 -1.35 -15.11 8.20
C TRP A 509 -2.80 -15.60 8.13
N ALA A 510 -3.56 -15.28 7.08
CA ALA A 510 -4.90 -15.81 6.86
C ALA A 510 -4.89 -17.35 6.74
N LEU A 511 -3.89 -17.89 6.03
CA LEU A 511 -3.66 -19.32 5.80
C LEU A 511 -3.24 -20.09 7.06
N GLU A 512 -2.25 -19.58 7.80
CA GLU A 512 -1.78 -20.16 9.05
C GLU A 512 -2.86 -20.08 10.14
N GLY A 513 -3.56 -18.95 10.26
CA GLY A 513 -4.68 -18.76 11.18
C GLY A 513 -5.85 -19.70 10.88
N LEU A 514 -6.31 -19.74 9.62
CA LEU A 514 -7.42 -20.63 9.22
C LEU A 514 -7.08 -22.11 9.45
N SER A 515 -5.89 -22.57 9.07
CA SER A 515 -5.49 -23.97 9.26
C SER A 515 -5.21 -24.33 10.73
N HIS A 516 -4.78 -23.39 11.57
CA HIS A 516 -4.74 -23.60 13.03
C HIS A 516 -6.14 -23.69 13.65
N LEU A 517 -7.09 -22.86 13.24
CA LEU A 517 -8.49 -22.98 13.69
C LEU A 517 -9.13 -24.29 13.25
N VAL A 518 -8.93 -24.71 12.00
CA VAL A 518 -9.44 -25.98 11.48
C VAL A 518 -8.84 -27.17 12.24
N ALA A 519 -7.54 -27.17 12.54
CA ALA A 519 -6.94 -28.21 13.36
C ALA A 519 -7.50 -28.22 14.80
N ALA A 520 -7.61 -27.05 15.44
CA ALA A 520 -8.17 -26.95 16.79
C ALA A 520 -9.64 -27.38 16.88
N SER A 521 -10.44 -27.14 15.83
CA SER A 521 -11.86 -27.53 15.82
C SER A 521 -12.10 -29.04 15.92
N PHE A 522 -11.11 -29.89 15.61
CA PHE A 522 -11.25 -31.33 15.80
C PHE A 522 -11.47 -31.72 17.27
N THR A 523 -10.99 -30.90 18.22
CA THR A 523 -11.16 -31.12 19.66
C THR A 523 -11.95 -30.02 20.38
N GLU A 524 -12.02 -28.79 19.83
CA GLU A 524 -12.63 -27.63 20.49
C GLU A 524 -14.02 -27.22 19.93
N ASP A 525 -14.40 -27.63 18.71
CA ASP A 525 -15.69 -27.26 18.11
C ASP A 525 -16.80 -28.25 18.49
N SER A 526 -17.43 -27.99 19.64
CA SER A 526 -18.56 -28.76 20.18
C SER A 526 -19.83 -28.72 19.31
N PHE A 527 -19.88 -27.86 18.29
CA PHE A 527 -21.06 -27.66 17.43
C PHE A 527 -20.87 -28.21 16.01
N GLY A 528 -19.69 -28.70 15.65
CA GLY A 528 -19.36 -29.21 14.31
C GLY A 528 -19.39 -28.14 13.20
N VAL A 529 -19.43 -26.86 13.58
CA VAL A 529 -19.51 -25.69 12.71
C VAL A 529 -18.45 -25.70 11.62
N VAL A 530 -17.19 -25.93 11.99
CA VAL A 530 -16.05 -25.91 11.07
C VAL A 530 -16.12 -27.07 10.08
N GLN A 531 -16.61 -28.23 10.52
CA GLN A 531 -16.74 -29.43 9.68
C GLN A 531 -17.67 -29.19 8.48
N THR A 532 -18.73 -28.37 8.64
CA THR A 532 -19.62 -27.99 7.53
C THR A 532 -18.91 -27.19 6.42
N THR A 533 -17.86 -26.43 6.79
CA THR A 533 -17.07 -25.60 5.88
C THR A 533 -15.76 -26.24 5.40
N LEU A 534 -15.32 -27.32 6.05
CA LEU A 534 -14.08 -28.04 5.75
C LEU A 534 -13.93 -28.43 4.26
N PRO A 535 -14.97 -28.90 3.53
CA PRO A 535 -14.84 -29.20 2.10
C PRO A 535 -14.48 -27.96 1.27
N ALA A 536 -15.09 -26.80 1.55
CA ALA A 536 -14.81 -25.56 0.82
C ALA A 536 -13.38 -25.04 1.10
N ILE A 537 -12.91 -25.19 2.34
CA ILE A 537 -11.56 -24.82 2.75
C ILE A 537 -10.53 -25.69 2.03
N LEU A 538 -10.67 -27.02 2.05
CA LEU A 538 -9.76 -27.95 1.38
C LEU A 538 -9.70 -27.71 -0.14
N ASN A 539 -10.86 -27.53 -0.79
CA ASN A 539 -10.89 -27.21 -2.23
C ASN A 539 -10.13 -25.90 -2.52
N THR A 540 -10.35 -24.82 -1.74
CA THR A 540 -9.62 -23.55 -1.93
C THR A 540 -8.12 -23.70 -1.74
N LEU A 541 -7.67 -24.44 -0.72
CA LEU A 541 -6.24 -24.65 -0.47
C LEU A 541 -5.54 -25.47 -1.56
N LEU A 542 -6.20 -26.50 -2.09
CA LEU A 542 -5.67 -27.33 -3.18
C LEU A 542 -5.62 -26.57 -4.51
N THR A 543 -6.68 -25.83 -4.86
CA THR A 543 -6.67 -24.98 -6.08
C THR A 543 -5.63 -23.84 -5.98
N LEU A 544 -5.41 -23.28 -4.79
CA LEU A 544 -4.33 -22.31 -4.54
C LEU A 544 -2.94 -22.96 -4.70
N GLN A 545 -2.73 -24.17 -4.19
CA GLN A 545 -1.48 -24.93 -4.33
C GLN A 545 -1.17 -25.20 -5.80
N GLU A 546 -2.18 -25.61 -6.59
CA GLU A 546 -2.07 -25.79 -8.04
C GLU A 546 -1.60 -24.52 -8.75
N ALA A 547 -2.20 -23.37 -8.41
CA ALA A 547 -1.79 -22.08 -8.94
C ALA A 547 -0.35 -21.71 -8.54
N VAL A 548 0.04 -21.96 -7.28
CA VAL A 548 1.41 -21.71 -6.77
C VAL A 548 2.43 -22.61 -7.48
N ASP A 549 2.18 -23.92 -7.60
CA ASP A 549 3.10 -24.87 -8.21
C ASP A 549 3.23 -24.68 -9.72
N LYS A 550 2.13 -24.35 -10.43
CA LYS A 550 2.15 -23.99 -11.85
C LYS A 550 2.93 -22.68 -12.07
N TYR A 551 2.83 -21.72 -11.15
CA TYR A 551 3.68 -20.52 -11.16
C TYR A 551 5.17 -20.86 -10.92
N PHE A 552 5.50 -21.71 -9.94
CA PHE A 552 6.89 -22.07 -9.62
C PHE A 552 7.59 -22.92 -10.70
N LYS A 553 6.85 -23.51 -11.64
CA LYS A 553 7.39 -24.15 -12.85
C LYS A 553 7.90 -23.16 -13.91
N LEU A 554 7.64 -21.86 -13.77
CA LEU A 554 8.12 -20.84 -14.71
C LEU A 554 9.64 -20.56 -14.53
N PRO A 555 10.43 -20.36 -15.60
CA PRO A 555 11.90 -20.25 -15.52
C PRO A 555 12.45 -19.19 -14.55
N HIS A 556 11.73 -18.08 -14.36
CA HIS A 556 12.13 -16.99 -13.47
C HIS A 556 11.50 -17.04 -12.06
N ALA A 557 10.54 -17.94 -11.82
CA ALA A 557 9.87 -18.10 -10.54
C ALA A 557 10.63 -18.99 -9.56
N SER A 558 11.31 -20.03 -10.07
CA SER A 558 11.98 -21.07 -9.27
C SER A 558 13.28 -20.62 -8.62
N SER A 559 14.06 -19.75 -9.28
CA SER A 559 15.37 -19.31 -8.79
C SER A 559 15.27 -18.56 -7.46
N LYS A 560 16.12 -18.89 -6.48
CA LYS A 560 16.25 -18.07 -5.26
C LYS A 560 16.98 -16.77 -5.63
N PRO A 561 16.53 -15.59 -5.13
CA PRO A 561 17.24 -14.34 -5.37
C PRO A 561 18.68 -14.44 -4.81
N PRO A 562 19.69 -13.83 -5.48
CA PRO A 562 21.05 -13.87 -4.99
C PRO A 562 21.13 -13.23 -3.60
N ARG A 563 21.76 -13.94 -2.65
CA ARG A 563 21.99 -13.43 -1.29
C ARG A 563 23.05 -12.32 -1.32
N ILE A 564 22.63 -11.07 -1.48
CA ILE A 564 23.49 -9.89 -1.32
C ILE A 564 23.76 -9.69 0.18
N SER A 565 24.72 -10.45 0.71
CA SER A 565 25.21 -10.34 2.08
C SER A 565 25.78 -8.93 2.32
N GLY A 566 25.03 -8.08 3.01
CA GLY A 566 25.40 -6.69 3.29
C GLY A 566 24.46 -5.62 2.71
N SER A 567 23.37 -6.00 2.01
CA SER A 567 22.27 -5.06 1.74
C SER A 567 21.67 -4.57 3.07
N LEU A 568 21.62 -3.25 3.30
CA LEU A 568 20.98 -2.70 4.50
C LEU A 568 19.45 -2.72 4.41
N VAL A 569 18.89 -2.44 3.22
CA VAL A 569 17.45 -2.57 2.98
C VAL A 569 17.08 -4.04 3.15
N ASP A 570 16.11 -4.33 4.01
CA ASP A 570 15.61 -5.68 4.19
C ASP A 570 14.86 -6.12 2.92
N THR A 571 15.47 -7.05 2.20
CA THR A 571 14.95 -7.57 0.94
C THR A 571 14.16 -8.87 1.13
N SER A 572 13.84 -9.27 2.37
CA SER A 572 13.12 -10.51 2.64
C SER A 572 11.68 -10.54 2.09
N TYR A 573 11.09 -9.38 1.72
CA TYR A 573 9.88 -9.36 0.88
C TYR A 573 10.07 -10.11 -0.45
N LYS A 574 11.27 -10.11 -1.04
CA LYS A 574 11.64 -10.90 -2.24
C LYS A 574 11.66 -12.42 -1.98
N THR A 575 11.60 -12.84 -0.72
CA THR A 575 11.53 -14.25 -0.30
C THR A 575 10.11 -14.69 0.08
N LEU A 576 9.13 -13.77 0.18
CA LEU A 576 7.74 -14.09 0.52
C LEU A 576 7.13 -15.15 -0.38
N ARG A 577 7.47 -15.19 -1.68
CA ARG A 577 7.02 -16.25 -2.61
C ARG A 577 7.37 -17.66 -2.13
N PHE A 578 8.53 -17.84 -1.50
CA PHE A 578 8.98 -19.13 -0.96
C PHE A 578 8.36 -19.42 0.40
N ALA A 579 8.23 -18.39 1.26
CA ALA A 579 7.56 -18.53 2.55
C ALA A 579 6.08 -18.93 2.38
N PHE A 580 5.36 -18.28 1.46
CA PHE A 580 3.97 -18.60 1.15
C PHE A 580 3.78 -20.05 0.65
N ARG A 581 4.64 -20.53 -0.26
CA ARG A 581 4.59 -21.94 -0.71
C ARG A 581 4.88 -22.93 0.43
N ALA A 582 5.80 -22.59 1.33
CA ALA A 582 6.10 -23.42 2.50
C ALA A 582 4.90 -23.46 3.47
N SER A 583 4.38 -22.31 3.88
CA SER A 583 3.18 -22.20 4.72
C SER A 583 1.97 -22.89 4.11
N LEU A 584 1.80 -22.88 2.78
CA LEU A 584 0.70 -23.57 2.12
C LEU A 584 0.80 -25.09 2.22
N LYS A 585 1.99 -25.67 1.96
CA LYS A 585 2.22 -27.09 2.24
C LYS A 585 1.98 -27.39 3.72
N THR A 586 2.56 -26.61 4.64
CA THR A 586 2.40 -26.79 6.09
C THR A 586 0.93 -26.72 6.56
N ALA A 587 0.15 -25.78 6.03
CA ALA A 587 -1.26 -25.61 6.35
C ALA A 587 -2.12 -26.80 5.86
N ILE A 588 -1.84 -27.33 4.67
CA ILE A 588 -2.53 -28.53 4.16
C ILE A 588 -2.12 -29.75 5.00
N TYR A 589 -0.82 -29.98 5.22
CA TYR A 589 -0.33 -31.09 6.08
C TYR A 589 -0.89 -31.01 7.51
N ARG A 590 -1.06 -29.81 8.09
CA ARG A 590 -1.68 -29.60 9.40
C ARG A 590 -3.13 -30.10 9.42
N ILE A 591 -3.91 -29.85 8.38
CA ILE A 591 -5.30 -30.31 8.29
C ILE A 591 -5.34 -31.83 8.01
N THR A 592 -4.55 -32.34 7.06
CA THR A 592 -4.57 -33.77 6.71
C THR A 592 -4.06 -34.66 7.84
N THR A 593 -3.05 -34.24 8.60
CA THR A 593 -2.59 -35.00 9.78
C THR A 593 -3.54 -34.91 10.98
N THR A 594 -4.38 -33.87 11.08
CA THR A 594 -5.36 -33.76 12.18
C THR A 594 -6.62 -34.59 11.92
N PHE A 595 -7.17 -34.54 10.70
CA PHE A 595 -8.41 -35.25 10.36
C PHE A 595 -8.18 -36.66 9.80
N GLY A 596 -6.99 -36.95 9.25
CA GLY A 596 -6.60 -38.28 8.77
C GLY A 596 -7.62 -38.91 7.82
N GLU A 597 -7.98 -40.16 8.09
CA GLU A 597 -8.92 -40.94 7.27
C GLU A 597 -10.35 -40.36 7.21
N HIS A 598 -10.75 -39.51 8.16
CA HIS A 598 -12.06 -38.85 8.10
C HIS A 598 -12.21 -37.94 6.87
N LEU A 599 -11.10 -37.49 6.28
CA LEU A 599 -11.11 -36.74 5.02
C LEU A 599 -11.54 -37.57 3.80
N ASN A 600 -11.52 -38.90 3.88
CA ASN A 600 -12.03 -39.76 2.80
C ASN A 600 -13.56 -39.66 2.63
N ALA A 601 -14.28 -39.18 3.65
CA ALA A 601 -15.71 -38.91 3.59
C ALA A 601 -16.05 -37.51 3.03
N VAL A 602 -15.05 -36.64 2.81
CA VAL A 602 -15.26 -35.28 2.29
C VAL A 602 -15.51 -35.32 0.79
N GLN A 603 -16.66 -34.81 0.36
CA GLN A 603 -16.99 -34.69 -1.07
C GLN A 603 -16.08 -33.65 -1.74
N ALA A 604 -15.24 -34.12 -2.67
CA ALA A 604 -14.30 -33.31 -3.44
C ALA A 604 -14.29 -33.74 -4.91
N SER A 605 -13.77 -32.88 -5.80
CA SER A 605 -13.49 -33.27 -7.20
C SER A 605 -12.43 -34.38 -7.25
N ALA A 606 -12.52 -35.30 -8.22
CA ALA A 606 -11.59 -36.43 -8.34
C ALA A 606 -10.11 -35.99 -8.47
N GLU A 607 -9.83 -34.81 -9.04
CA GLU A 607 -8.47 -34.26 -9.07
C GLU A 607 -8.01 -33.76 -7.68
N HIS A 608 -8.87 -33.04 -6.96
CA HIS A 608 -8.58 -32.60 -5.59
C HIS A 608 -8.46 -33.79 -4.63
N GLN A 609 -9.31 -34.82 -4.74
CA GLN A 609 -9.24 -36.04 -3.95
C GLN A 609 -7.93 -36.80 -4.21
N LYS A 610 -7.46 -36.85 -5.47
CA LYS A 610 -6.15 -37.41 -5.80
C LYS A 610 -4.99 -36.63 -5.17
N ARG A 611 -5.03 -35.29 -5.17
CA ARG A 611 -4.01 -34.48 -4.46
C ARG A 611 -4.08 -34.68 -2.95
N LEU A 612 -5.28 -34.72 -2.38
CA LEU A 612 -5.50 -34.95 -0.96
C LEU A 612 -4.89 -36.28 -0.50
N GLN A 613 -5.03 -37.34 -1.31
CA GLN A 613 -4.36 -38.62 -1.09
C GLN A 613 -2.83 -38.50 -1.08
N GLN A 614 -2.24 -37.67 -1.95
CA GLN A 614 -0.79 -37.44 -1.93
C GLN A 614 -0.31 -36.78 -0.63
N PHE A 615 -1.10 -35.89 -0.01
CA PHE A 615 -0.79 -35.35 1.30
C PHE A 615 -0.99 -36.36 2.45
N LEU A 616 -2.05 -37.18 2.39
CA LEU A 616 -2.28 -38.25 3.38
C LEU A 616 -1.16 -39.31 3.34
N GLU A 617 -0.59 -39.58 2.16
CA GLU A 617 0.49 -40.54 1.95
C GLU A 617 1.91 -39.92 2.02
N PHE A 618 2.04 -38.60 2.23
CA PHE A 618 3.31 -37.85 2.24
C PHE A 618 4.14 -37.97 0.94
N LYS A 619 3.49 -37.85 -0.23
CA LYS A 619 4.04 -38.05 -1.60
C LYS A 619 3.91 -36.79 -2.51
N GLU A 620 4.13 -35.59 -1.95
CA GLU A 620 3.85 -34.27 -2.56
C GLU A 620 5.04 -33.28 -2.56
#